data_AF-A0A955BXK2-F1
#
_entry.id   AF-A0A955BXK2-F1
#
_cell.length_a   1.000
_cell.length_b   1.000
_cell.length_c   1.000
_cell.angle_alpha   90.00
_cell.angle_beta   90.00
_cell.angle_gamma   90.00
#
_symmetry.space_group_name_H-M   'P 1'
#
loop_
_entity.id
_entity.type
_entity.pdbx_description
1 polymer ?
#
loop_
_entity_poly.entity_id
_entity_poly.type
_entity_poly.pdbx_seq_one_letter_code
_entity_poly.pdbx_strand_id
1 'polypeptide(L)' 'NAKTLPGDRIEVWSPSVNSPAAVRYGWANNPVVNVYDGAHLPLTPFRTDDWPGVTAGRE' A
#
# COMPACT_ATOMS: atom_id res chain seq x y z
N ASN A 1 -4.66 4.50 -9.23
CA ASN A 1 -5.91 5.17 -8.83
C ASN A 1 -6.46 4.53 -7.58
N ALA A 2 -7.26 5.25 -6.79
CA ALA A 2 -7.84 4.74 -5.55
C ALA A 2 -9.18 5.43 -5.23
N LYS A 3 -10.07 4.73 -4.51
CA LYS A 3 -11.32 5.28 -3.96
C LYS A 3 -11.60 4.67 -2.58
N THR A 4 -12.19 5.45 -1.68
CA THR A 4 -12.63 4.96 -0.37
C THR A 4 -13.98 4.24 -0.50
N LEU A 5 -14.17 3.22 0.33
CA LEU A 5 -15.38 2.42 0.43
C LEU A 5 -15.88 2.41 1.89
N PRO A 6 -17.16 2.09 2.12
CA PRO A 6 -17.67 1.92 3.47
C PRO A 6 -16.93 0.82 4.26
N GLY A 7 -16.75 1.07 5.55
CA GLY A 7 -16.14 0.14 6.51
C GLY A 7 -14.61 0.07 6.40
N ASP A 8 -13.93 1.22 6.41
CA ASP A 8 -12.47 1.34 6.41
C ASP A 8 -11.76 0.58 5.28
N ARG A 9 -12.37 0.61 4.09
CA ARG A 9 -11.86 -0.07 2.89
C ARG A 9 -11.44 0.94 1.83
N ILE A 10 -10.41 0.57 1.08
CA ILE A 10 -9.93 1.33 -0.07
C ILE A 10 -9.85 0.37 -1.25
N GLU A 11 -10.49 0.72 -2.35
CA GLU A 11 -10.32 0.03 -3.64
C GLU A 11 -9.25 0.76 -4.44
N VAL A 12 -8.31 0.00 -5.01
CA VAL A 12 -7.23 0.52 -5.85
C VAL A 12 -7.24 -0.16 -7.21
N TRP A 13 -6.89 0.57 -8.25
CA TRP A 13 -6.81 0.04 -9.61
C TRP A 13 -5.79 0.80 -10.46
N SER A 14 -5.33 0.15 -11.53
CA SER A 14 -4.45 0.72 -12.54
C SER A 14 -4.85 0.21 -13.93
N PRO A 15 -5.08 1.08 -14.92
CA PRO A 15 -5.34 0.65 -16.30
C PRO A 15 -4.20 -0.17 -16.91
N SER A 16 -2.99 -0.04 -16.39
CA SER A 16 -1.81 -0.78 -16.84
C SER A 16 -1.66 -2.16 -16.17
N VAL A 17 -2.51 -2.50 -15.20
CA VAL A 17 -2.43 -3.75 -14.43
C VAL A 17 -3.77 -4.46 -14.46
N ASN A 18 -3.94 -5.39 -15.40
CA ASN A 18 -5.21 -6.08 -15.63
C ASN A 18 -5.57 -7.10 -14.52
N SER A 19 -4.56 -7.72 -13.91
CA SER A 19 -4.73 -8.72 -12.85
C SER A 19 -3.80 -8.40 -11.68
N PRO A 20 -4.22 -7.55 -10.72
CA PRO A 20 -3.37 -7.16 -9.60
C PRO A 20 -3.06 -8.37 -8.70
N ALA A 21 -1.78 -8.67 -8.49
CA ALA A 21 -1.35 -9.72 -7.58
C ALA A 21 -1.16 -9.22 -6.13
N ALA A 22 -0.76 -7.96 -5.97
CA ALA A 22 -0.44 -7.36 -4.68
C ALA A 22 -0.49 -5.83 -4.74
N VAL A 23 -0.60 -5.21 -3.56
CA VAL A 23 -0.52 -3.76 -3.36
C VAL A 23 0.58 -3.44 -2.37
N ARG A 24 1.31 -2.36 -2.63
CA ARG A 24 2.34 -1.80 -1.75
C ARG A 24 2.06 -0.31 -1.58
N TYR A 25 2.07 0.16 -0.34
CA TYR A 25 1.78 1.54 0.02
C TYR A 25 2.95 2.15 0.81
N GLY A 26 3.30 3.40 0.51
CA GLY A 26 4.41 4.09 1.18
C GLY A 26 5.78 3.45 0.93
N TRP A 27 6.00 2.80 -0.22
CA TRP A 27 7.28 2.16 -0.56
C TRP A 27 8.32 3.19 -1.01
N ALA A 28 8.94 3.89 -0.07
CA ALA A 28 10.13 4.72 -0.26
C ALA A 28 10.80 4.99 1.10
N ASN A 29 12.02 5.55 1.11
CA ASN A 29 12.71 5.91 2.35
C ASN A 29 12.01 7.03 3.14
N ASN A 30 11.39 7.98 2.42
CA ASN A 30 10.61 9.08 3.00
C ASN A 30 9.43 9.38 2.05
N PRO A 31 8.39 8.52 2.04
CA PRO A 31 7.31 8.62 1.07
C PRO A 31 6.42 9.83 1.40
N VAL A 32 6.06 10.59 0.36
CA VAL A 32 4.90 11.48 0.46
C VAL A 32 3.64 10.61 0.37
N VAL A 33 2.79 10.68 1.38
CA VAL A 33 1.60 9.82 1.55
C VAL A 33 0.31 10.63 1.54
N ASN A 34 -0.78 9.98 1.14
CA ASN A 34 -2.08 10.61 0.86
C ASN A 34 -3.28 9.92 1.54
N VAL A 35 -3.06 8.94 2.42
CA VAL A 35 -4.13 8.26 3.17
C VAL A 35 -3.98 8.61 4.64
N TYR A 36 -5.02 9.22 5.19
CA TYR A 36 -5.05 9.70 6.57
C TYR A 36 -6.33 9.24 7.25
N ASP A 37 -6.25 9.00 8.55
CA ASP A 37 -7.41 8.70 9.38
C ASP A 37 -8.14 9.98 9.85
N GLY A 38 -9.19 9.81 10.64
CA GLY A 38 -9.95 10.94 11.21
C GLY A 38 -9.17 11.79 12.22
N ALA A 39 -8.04 11.30 12.72
CA ALA A 39 -7.12 12.05 13.59
C ALA A 39 -6.01 12.75 12.79
N HIS A 40 -6.07 12.71 11.45
CA HIS A 40 -5.07 13.28 10.55
C HIS A 40 -3.69 12.61 10.67
N LEU A 41 -3.66 11.34 11.08
CA LEU A 41 -2.45 10.53 11.10
C LEU A 41 -2.32 9.76 9.78
N PRO A 42 -1.10 9.68 9.20
CA PRO A 42 -0.89 8.93 7.98
C PRO A 42 -1.03 7.43 8.22
N LEU A 43 -1.61 6.72 7.26
CA LEU A 43 -1.61 5.26 7.26
C LEU A 43 -0.16 4.74 7.20
N THR A 44 0.18 3.78 8.07
CA THR A 44 1.50 3.16 8.08
C THR A 44 1.79 2.47 6.74
N PRO A 45 3.01 2.57 6.18
CA PRO A 45 3.41 1.80 5.01
C PRO A 45 3.15 0.31 5.17
N PHE A 46 2.65 -0.35 4.13
CA PHE A 46 2.35 -1.77 4.16
C PHE A 46 2.47 -2.42 2.78
N ARG A 47 2.44 -3.75 2.76
CA ARG A 47 2.34 -4.58 1.56
C ARG A 47 1.37 -5.73 1.81
N THR A 48 0.72 -6.23 0.76
CA THR A 48 -0.26 -7.32 0.84
C THR A 48 0.28 -8.66 0.35
N ASP A 49 1.58 -8.74 0.04
CA ASP A 49 2.23 -9.94 -0.49
C ASP A 49 3.26 -10.51 0.48
N ASP A 50 3.43 -11.83 0.43
CA ASP A 50 4.36 -12.59 1.28
C ASP A 50 5.73 -12.85 0.64
N TRP A 51 6.10 -12.14 -0.44
CA TRP A 51 7.37 -12.40 -1.12
C TRP A 51 8.59 -12.08 -0.23
N PRO A 52 9.69 -12.82 -0.32
CA PRO A 52 10.91 -12.52 0.43
C PRO A 52 11.40 -11.08 0.19
N GLY A 53 11.80 -10.41 1.27
CA GLY A 53 12.50 -9.12 1.18
C GLY A 53 13.91 -9.28 0.60
N VAL A 54 14.51 -8.19 0.13
CA VAL A 54 15.86 -8.21 -0.48
C VAL A 54 16.96 -8.65 0.50
N THR A 55 16.71 -8.55 1.80
CA THR A 55 17.60 -8.99 2.88
C THR A 55 17.24 -10.36 3.46
N ALA A 56 16.16 -11.00 3.00
CA ALA A 56 15.74 -12.30 3.52
C ALA A 56 16.84 -13.35 3.29
N GLY A 57 17.24 -14.05 4.36
CA GLY A 57 18.28 -15.09 4.30
C GLY A 57 19.70 -14.57 4.07
N ARG A 58 19.96 -13.28 4.31
CA ARG A 58 21.30 -12.66 4.23
C ARG A 58 21.86 -12.31 5.61
N GLU A 59 21.77 -13.27 6.54
CA GLU A 59 22.37 -13.21 7.88
C GLU A 59 23.82 -13.68 7.90
#